data_AF-H2ZRS4-F1
#
_entry.id   AF-H2ZRS4-F1
#
_cell.length_a   1.000
_cell.length_b   1.000
_cell.length_c   1.000
_cell.angle_alpha   90.00
_cell.angle_beta   90.00
_cell.angle_gamma   90.00
#
_symmetry.space_group_name_H-M   'P 1'
#
loop_
_entity.id
_entity.type
_entity.pdbx_description
1 polymer ?
#
loop_
_entity_poly.entity_id
_entity_poly.type
_entity_poly.pdbx_seq_one_letter_code
_entity_poly.pdbx_strand_id
1 'polypeptide(L)'
;MTSIMGEFVELRPQATPGNLTRKNTAALRNLRCNDDIIIKPVDKGIAIVIWGKSDYIAEASRQLLDPITYQQDNEDKTNQCNEDVRSFVCNGWAQGIINQETCEYLIVKKPSLGRFYLLPKIHKNKTPCPRRPIVSGSGSCTEGISCYVDKCLKGFIEKVPAHLHDTIHF
;
A
#
# COMPACT_ATOMS: atom_id res chain seq x y z
N MET A 1 5.83 38.38 19.54
CA MET A 1 6.14 37.15 18.76
C MET A 1 7.58 36.65 18.93
N THR A 2 8.46 37.40 19.61
CA THR A 2 9.89 37.06 19.78
C THR A 2 10.20 36.20 21.02
N SER A 3 9.31 36.15 22.02
CA SER A 3 9.55 35.42 23.28
C SER A 3 9.33 33.91 23.17
N ILE A 4 8.38 33.48 22.33
CA ILE A 4 7.99 32.07 22.19
C ILE A 4 9.03 31.29 21.37
N MET A 5 9.64 31.95 20.38
CA MET A 5 10.72 31.37 19.57
C MET A 5 12.01 31.14 20.37
N GLY A 6 12.24 31.88 21.46
CA GLY A 6 13.39 31.68 22.34
C GLY A 6 13.30 30.40 23.18
N GLU A 7 12.12 30.08 23.69
CA GLU A 7 11.89 28.86 24.50
C GLU A 7 12.04 27.56 23.68
N PHE A 8 11.67 27.56 22.40
CA PHE A 8 11.82 26.37 21.55
C PHE A 8 13.28 26.09 21.15
N VAL A 9 14.18 27.08 21.23
CA VAL A 9 15.62 26.89 20.92
C VAL A 9 16.36 26.17 22.06
N GLU A 10 15.84 26.22 23.29
CA GLU A 10 16.41 25.52 24.45
C GLU A 10 15.94 24.06 24.60
N LEU A 11 14.87 23.66 23.90
CA LEU A 11 14.39 22.28 23.89
C LEU A 11 15.29 21.40 23.01
N ARG A 12 16.48 21.07 23.54
CA ARG A 12 17.27 19.97 23.00
C ARG A 12 16.52 18.67 23.29
N PRO A 13 16.12 17.87 22.28
CA PRO A 13 15.52 16.56 22.54
C PRO A 13 16.53 15.74 23.33
N GLN A 14 16.26 15.53 24.62
CA GLN A 14 17.05 14.61 25.41
C GLN A 14 16.79 13.21 24.90
N ALA A 15 17.86 12.46 24.62
CA ALA A 15 17.75 11.03 24.32
C ALA A 15 17.22 10.34 25.58
N THR A 16 15.90 10.17 25.67
CA THR A 16 15.29 9.37 26.72
C THR A 16 15.74 7.93 26.50
N PRO A 17 16.24 7.24 27.55
CA PRO A 17 16.43 5.80 27.47
C PRO A 17 15.07 5.20 27.10
N GLY A 18 15.01 4.46 25.99
CA GLY A 18 13.77 3.83 25.57
C GLY A 18 13.16 2.98 26.69
N ASN A 19 11.84 2.84 26.70
CA ASN A 19 11.09 2.04 27.69
C ASN A 19 11.32 0.52 27.59
N LEU A 20 12.28 0.08 26.77
CA LEU A 20 12.59 -1.31 26.52
C LEU A 20 13.91 -1.69 27.19
N THR A 21 13.90 -2.79 27.94
CA THR A 21 15.12 -3.39 28.46
C THR A 21 16.01 -3.88 27.32
N ARG A 22 17.32 -3.97 27.56
CA ARG A 22 18.28 -4.53 26.58
C ARG A 22 17.87 -5.92 26.10
N LYS A 23 17.30 -6.75 26.98
CA LYS A 23 16.77 -8.08 26.65
C LYS A 23 15.59 -7.99 25.68
N ASN A 24 14.64 -7.10 25.92
CA ASN A 24 13.49 -6.91 25.02
C ASN A 24 13.91 -6.36 23.66
N THR A 25 14.83 -5.40 23.63
CA THR A 25 15.39 -4.90 22.37
C THR A 25 16.10 -6.01 21.59
N ALA A 26 16.88 -6.85 22.26
CA ALA A 26 17.51 -8.01 21.63
C ALA A 26 16.47 -9.01 21.10
N ALA A 27 15.42 -9.31 21.87
CA ALA A 27 14.34 -10.19 21.43
C ALA A 27 13.60 -9.65 20.21
N LEU A 28 13.30 -8.34 20.16
CA LEU A 28 12.67 -7.71 19.00
C LEU A 28 13.59 -7.73 17.77
N ARG A 29 14.90 -7.54 17.95
CA ARG A 29 15.87 -7.69 16.86
C ARG A 29 15.89 -9.13 16.34
N ASN A 30 15.93 -10.11 17.23
CA ASN A 30 15.87 -11.53 16.85
C ASN A 30 14.55 -11.86 16.12
N LEU A 31 13.41 -11.35 16.60
CA LEU A 31 12.11 -11.53 15.95
C LEU A 31 12.09 -10.90 14.55
N ARG A 32 12.68 -9.71 14.39
CA ARG A 32 12.78 -9.01 13.11
C ARG A 32 13.71 -9.71 12.12
N CYS A 33 14.76 -10.37 12.62
CA CYS A 33 15.72 -11.14 11.81
C CYS A 33 15.30 -12.59 11.59
N ASN A 34 14.14 -13.02 12.11
CA ASN A 34 13.64 -14.37 11.88
C ASN A 34 12.99 -14.46 10.49
N ASP A 35 13.69 -15.06 9.54
CA ASP A 35 13.23 -15.23 8.16
C ASP A 35 12.24 -16.38 7.97
N ASP A 36 11.95 -17.19 9.00
CA ASP A 36 11.01 -18.32 8.94
C ASP A 36 9.57 -17.88 9.19
N ILE A 37 9.35 -16.64 9.64
CA ILE A 37 8.02 -16.13 9.99
C ILE A 37 7.59 -14.94 9.12
N ILE A 38 6.27 -14.83 8.94
CA ILE A 38 5.63 -13.67 8.30
C ILE A 38 4.63 -13.07 9.29
N ILE A 39 4.77 -11.77 9.55
CA ILE A 39 3.87 -11.01 10.42
C ILE A 39 2.96 -10.16 9.53
N LYS A 40 1.64 -10.33 9.64
CA LYS A 40 0.65 -9.56 8.88
C LYS A 40 -0.50 -9.07 9.77
N PRO A 41 -1.06 -7.89 9.48
CA PRO A 41 -2.32 -7.48 10.08
C PRO A 41 -3.46 -8.38 9.58
N VAL A 42 -4.53 -8.48 10.36
CA VAL A 42 -5.76 -9.17 9.94
C VAL A 42 -6.58 -8.32 8.96
N ASP A 43 -7.44 -8.96 8.16
CA ASP A 43 -8.35 -8.28 7.23
C ASP A 43 -9.41 -7.43 7.95
N LYS A 44 -9.84 -7.85 9.15
CA LYS A 44 -10.81 -7.12 9.98
C LYS A 44 -10.48 -7.27 11.46
N GLY A 45 -10.53 -6.16 12.18
CA GLY A 45 -10.23 -6.08 13.60
C GLY A 45 -8.80 -5.62 13.89
N ILE A 46 -8.47 -5.50 15.17
CA ILE A 46 -7.17 -5.03 15.66
C ILE A 46 -6.40 -6.24 16.18
N ALA A 47 -5.81 -6.99 15.25
CA ALA A 47 -4.99 -8.15 15.58
C ALA A 47 -3.85 -8.33 14.58
N ILE A 48 -2.79 -9.00 15.03
CA ILE A 48 -1.66 -9.43 14.22
C ILE A 48 -1.64 -10.95 14.15
N VAL A 49 -1.19 -11.49 13.02
CA VAL A 49 -1.00 -12.93 12.85
C VAL A 49 0.43 -13.21 12.47
N ILE A 50 1.01 -14.21 13.12
CA ILE A 50 2.33 -14.76 12.82
C ILE A 50 2.11 -16.06 12.05
N TRP A 51 2.81 -16.20 10.93
CA TRP A 51 2.75 -17.36 10.05
C TRP A 51 4.12 -17.98 9.89
N GLY A 52 4.16 -19.29 9.65
CA GLY A 52 5.30 -19.89 8.96
C GLY A 52 5.38 -19.34 7.53
N LYS A 53 6.57 -18.90 7.12
CA LYS A 53 6.80 -18.36 5.77
C LYS A 53 6.50 -19.39 4.68
N SER A 54 6.81 -20.67 4.92
CA SER A 54 6.48 -21.78 4.02
C SER A 54 4.98 -21.87 3.76
N ASP A 55 4.16 -21.85 4.81
CA ASP A 55 2.70 -21.96 4.71
C ASP A 55 2.10 -20.73 4.03
N TYR A 56 2.67 -19.55 4.31
CA TYR A 56 2.27 -18.31 3.67
C TYR A 56 2.52 -18.34 2.16
N ILE A 57 3.70 -18.79 1.74
CA ILE A 57 4.06 -18.94 0.32
C ILE A 57 3.20 -20.00 -0.33
N ALA A 58 2.99 -21.15 0.31
CA ALA A 58 2.15 -22.22 -0.22
C ALA A 58 0.71 -21.75 -0.47
N GLU A 59 0.11 -21.01 0.47
CA GLU A 59 -1.23 -20.44 0.29
C GLU A 59 -1.25 -19.35 -0.79
N ALA A 60 -0.21 -18.53 -0.90
CA ALA A 60 -0.10 -17.53 -1.96
C ALA A 60 -0.03 -18.19 -3.34
N SER A 61 0.83 -19.21 -3.50
CA SER A 61 0.93 -20.00 -4.72
C SER A 61 -0.37 -20.71 -5.05
N ARG A 62 -1.05 -21.31 -4.07
CA ARG A 62 -2.36 -21.95 -4.27
C ARG A 62 -3.40 -21.00 -4.88
N GLN A 63 -3.39 -19.73 -4.49
CA GLN A 63 -4.30 -18.72 -5.04
C GLN A 63 -3.86 -18.17 -6.40
N LEU A 64 -2.55 -17.92 -6.58
CA LEU A 64 -2.01 -17.35 -7.83
C LEU A 64 -1.97 -18.35 -8.98
N LEU A 65 -1.88 -19.65 -8.68
CA LEU A 65 -1.86 -20.73 -9.67
C LEU A 65 -3.26 -21.24 -10.02
N ASP A 66 -4.33 -20.56 -9.61
CA ASP A 66 -5.69 -20.88 -10.04
C ASP A 66 -5.88 -20.48 -11.52
N PRO A 67 -5.96 -21.45 -12.46
CA PRO A 67 -6.04 -21.15 -13.89
C PRO A 67 -7.40 -20.59 -14.31
N ILE A 68 -8.41 -20.67 -13.44
CA ILE A 68 -9.73 -20.07 -13.69
C ILE A 68 -9.66 -18.55 -13.53
N THR A 69 -8.83 -18.07 -12.60
CA THR A 69 -8.74 -16.65 -12.23
C THR A 69 -7.51 -15.96 -12.84
N TYR A 70 -6.36 -16.65 -12.91
CA TYR A 70 -5.08 -16.08 -13.31
C TYR A 70 -4.45 -16.84 -14.47
N GLN A 71 -3.73 -16.10 -15.31
CA GLN A 71 -2.85 -16.64 -16.33
C GLN A 71 -1.42 -16.24 -16.00
N GLN A 72 -0.52 -17.22 -15.99
CA GLN A 72 0.91 -16.95 -15.80
C GLN A 72 1.50 -16.30 -17.06
N ASP A 73 2.26 -15.24 -16.84
CA ASP A 73 3.09 -14.62 -17.86
C ASP A 73 4.54 -15.06 -17.66
N ASN A 74 5.26 -15.29 -18.76
CA ASN A 74 6.66 -15.71 -18.72
C ASN A 74 7.62 -14.53 -18.82
N GLU A 75 7.11 -13.33 -19.15
CA GLU A 75 7.91 -12.14 -19.38
C GLU A 75 7.45 -10.99 -18.47
N ASP A 76 8.41 -10.18 -18.02
CA ASP A 76 8.11 -8.95 -17.30
C ASP A 76 7.66 -7.86 -18.27
N LYS A 77 6.36 -7.61 -18.30
CA LYS A 77 5.72 -6.60 -19.15
C LYS A 77 5.64 -5.21 -18.50
N THR A 78 6.32 -4.98 -17.37
CA THR A 78 6.25 -3.70 -16.65
C THR A 78 6.64 -2.51 -17.53
N ASN A 79 7.73 -2.64 -18.29
CA ASN A 79 8.20 -1.56 -19.17
C ASN A 79 7.22 -1.29 -20.32
N GLN A 80 6.71 -2.35 -20.96
CA GLN A 80 5.70 -2.23 -22.02
C GLN A 80 4.45 -1.52 -21.49
N CYS A 81 3.92 -1.95 -20.35
CA CYS A 81 2.76 -1.33 -19.73
C CYS A 81 3.01 0.16 -19.41
N ASN A 82 4.22 0.52 -18.97
CA ASN A 82 4.57 1.91 -18.71
C ASN A 82 4.67 2.76 -19.99
N GLU A 83 5.14 2.17 -21.09
CA GLU A 83 5.15 2.82 -22.40
C GLU A 83 3.74 3.02 -22.96
N ASP A 84 2.85 2.04 -22.78
CA ASP A 84 1.45 2.14 -23.15
C ASP A 84 0.75 3.27 -22.37
N VAL A 85 0.97 3.32 -21.05
CA VAL A 85 0.48 4.41 -20.18
C VAL A 85 1.04 5.76 -20.64
N ARG A 86 2.35 5.85 -20.89
CA ARG A 86 2.97 7.08 -21.38
C ARG A 86 2.35 7.54 -22.70
N SER A 87 2.15 6.62 -23.64
CA SER A 87 1.55 6.92 -24.93
C SER A 87 0.12 7.43 -24.79
N PHE A 88 -0.67 6.81 -23.91
CA PHE A 88 -2.03 7.24 -23.59
C PHE A 88 -2.06 8.65 -22.98
N VAL A 89 -1.21 8.92 -21.98
CA VAL A 89 -1.13 10.23 -21.30
C VAL A 89 -0.65 11.32 -22.26
N CYS A 90 0.41 11.06 -23.02
CA CYS A 90 0.93 12.02 -24.01
C CYS A 90 -0.10 12.34 -25.09
N ASN A 91 -0.91 11.36 -25.51
CA ASN A 91 -2.00 11.59 -26.45
C ASN A 91 -3.05 12.56 -25.88
N GLY A 92 -3.48 12.36 -24.62
CA GLY A 92 -4.39 13.29 -23.94
C GLY A 92 -3.82 14.70 -23.78
N TRP A 93 -2.51 14.82 -23.54
CA TRP A 93 -1.82 16.11 -23.51
C TRP A 93 -1.77 16.78 -24.89
N ALA A 94 -1.44 16.04 -25.95
CA ALA A 94 -1.41 16.54 -27.32
C ALA A 94 -2.78 17.03 -27.81
N GLN A 95 -3.86 16.42 -27.33
CA GLN A 95 -5.24 16.88 -27.59
C GLN A 95 -5.67 18.08 -26.73
N GLY A 96 -4.83 18.54 -25.79
CA GLY A 96 -5.15 19.64 -24.89
C GLY A 96 -6.16 19.27 -23.78
N ILE A 97 -6.40 17.99 -23.53
CA ILE A 97 -7.31 17.52 -22.47
C ILE A 97 -6.70 17.75 -21.08
N ILE A 98 -5.37 17.60 -20.98
CA ILE A 98 -4.60 17.78 -19.75
C ILE A 98 -3.46 18.77 -19.97
N ASN A 99 -3.04 19.45 -18.90
CA ASN A 99 -1.88 20.34 -18.93
C ASN A 99 -0.57 19.56 -18.76
N GLN A 100 0.57 20.23 -18.97
CA GLN A 100 1.90 19.62 -18.88
C GLN A 100 2.19 19.05 -17.48
N GLU A 101 1.86 19.79 -16.42
CA GLU A 101 2.07 19.35 -15.04
C GLU A 101 1.31 18.05 -14.73
N THR A 102 0.07 17.96 -15.20
CA THR A 102 -0.75 16.75 -15.06
C THR A 102 -0.16 15.60 -15.87
N CYS A 103 0.29 15.85 -17.10
CA CYS A 103 0.96 14.85 -17.93
C CYS A 103 2.19 14.24 -17.22
N GLU A 104 3.06 15.09 -16.65
CA GLU A 104 4.24 14.67 -15.91
C GLU A 104 3.88 13.91 -14.61
N TYR A 105 2.82 14.33 -13.92
CA TYR A 105 2.32 13.66 -12.72
C TYR A 105 1.76 12.25 -12.99
N LEU A 106 1.06 12.08 -14.12
CA LEU A 106 0.41 10.83 -14.49
C LEU A 106 1.41 9.73 -14.87
N ILE A 107 2.61 10.08 -15.35
CA ILE A 107 3.62 9.14 -15.83
C ILE A 107 4.57 8.75 -14.68
N VAL A 108 4.56 7.47 -14.32
CA VAL A 108 5.47 6.94 -13.30
C VAL A 108 6.89 6.78 -13.87
N LYS A 109 7.86 7.45 -13.23
CA LYS A 109 9.27 7.45 -13.68
C LYS A 109 9.94 6.09 -13.57
N LYS A 110 9.65 5.36 -12.50
CA LYS A 110 10.22 4.04 -12.20
C LYS A 110 9.09 3.11 -11.74
N PRO A 111 8.38 2.47 -12.69
CA PRO A 111 7.29 1.58 -12.34
C PRO A 111 7.81 0.33 -11.63
N SER A 112 7.05 -0.18 -10.68
CA SER A 112 7.26 -1.47 -10.04
C SER A 112 6.06 -2.38 -10.26
N LEU A 113 6.30 -3.69 -10.26
CA LEU A 113 5.23 -4.68 -10.25
C LEU A 113 4.33 -4.51 -9.03
N GLY A 114 3.05 -4.84 -9.23
CA GLY A 114 2.08 -4.85 -8.13
C GLY A 114 2.49 -5.84 -7.05
N ARG A 115 2.41 -5.42 -5.78
CA ARG A 115 2.81 -6.27 -4.66
C ARG A 115 1.65 -7.16 -4.21
N PHE A 116 1.77 -8.46 -4.44
CA PHE A 116 0.83 -9.44 -3.91
C PHE A 116 1.10 -9.75 -2.44
N TYR A 117 0.05 -9.76 -1.61
CA TYR A 117 0.10 -10.26 -0.24
C TYR A 117 -1.27 -10.72 0.24
N LEU A 118 -1.25 -11.62 1.23
CA LEU A 118 -2.42 -12.17 1.89
C LEU A 118 -2.71 -11.49 3.23
N LEU A 119 -3.99 -11.22 3.50
CA LEU A 119 -4.49 -10.81 4.82
C LEU A 119 -5.38 -11.89 5.46
N PRO A 120 -5.11 -12.34 6.70
CA PRO A 120 -5.92 -13.30 7.44
C PRO A 120 -7.35 -12.83 7.76
N LYS A 121 -8.37 -13.63 7.39
CA LYS A 121 -9.78 -13.41 7.76
C LYS A 121 -10.16 -14.19 9.03
N ILE A 122 -9.50 -13.91 10.15
CA ILE A 122 -9.70 -14.67 11.42
C ILE A 122 -11.15 -14.65 11.92
N HIS A 123 -11.90 -13.59 11.62
CA HIS A 123 -13.32 -13.45 11.96
C HIS A 123 -14.25 -14.48 11.28
N LYS A 124 -13.76 -15.28 10.34
CA LYS A 124 -14.56 -16.30 9.64
C LYS A 124 -14.62 -17.64 10.37
N ASN A 125 -13.84 -17.85 11.44
CA ASN A 125 -13.87 -19.06 12.29
C ASN A 125 -13.83 -20.39 11.49
N LYS A 126 -13.00 -20.45 10.44
CA LYS A 126 -12.79 -21.66 9.61
C LYS A 126 -11.35 -22.14 9.71
N THR A 127 -11.14 -23.44 9.47
CA THR A 127 -9.82 -24.09 9.44
C THR A 127 -9.68 -24.90 8.14
N PRO A 128 -8.69 -24.61 7.27
CA PRO A 128 -7.72 -23.53 7.38
C PRO A 128 -8.40 -22.15 7.29
N CYS A 129 -7.81 -21.15 7.96
CA CYS A 129 -8.42 -19.84 8.06
C CYS A 129 -8.35 -19.11 6.70
N PRO A 130 -9.47 -18.58 6.16
CA PRO A 130 -9.49 -17.96 4.85
C PRO A 130 -8.62 -16.70 4.80
N ARG A 131 -8.16 -16.36 3.60
CA ARG A 131 -7.29 -15.20 3.34
C ARG A 131 -7.87 -14.29 2.28
N ARG A 132 -7.56 -13.00 2.38
CA ARG A 132 -7.82 -12.03 1.32
C ARG A 132 -6.55 -11.85 0.50
N PRO A 133 -6.54 -12.22 -0.79
CA PRO A 133 -5.50 -11.75 -1.70
C PRO A 133 -5.66 -10.25 -1.91
N ILE A 134 -4.54 -9.53 -1.83
CA ILE A 134 -4.43 -8.12 -2.16
C ILE A 134 -3.27 -7.96 -3.14
N VAL A 135 -3.49 -7.22 -4.22
CA VAL A 135 -2.44 -6.71 -5.10
C VAL A 135 -2.38 -5.20 -4.89
N SER A 136 -1.32 -4.71 -4.28
CA SER A 136 -1.08 -3.28 -4.17
C SER A 136 -0.52 -2.75 -5.49
N GLY A 137 -1.22 -1.78 -6.09
CA GLY A 137 -0.77 -1.05 -7.27
C GLY A 137 0.12 0.15 -6.95
N SER A 138 0.60 0.30 -5.71
CA SER A 138 1.48 1.40 -5.34
C SER A 138 2.82 1.27 -6.06
N GLY A 139 3.27 2.36 -6.68
CA GLY A 139 4.43 2.38 -7.58
C GLY A 139 4.21 1.73 -8.95
N SER A 140 3.01 1.22 -9.28
CA SER A 140 2.76 0.59 -10.58
C SER A 140 2.59 1.62 -11.70
N CYS A 141 2.64 1.17 -12.95
CA CYS A 141 2.50 2.02 -14.14
C CYS A 141 1.24 2.91 -14.12
N THR A 142 0.18 2.48 -13.42
CA THR A 142 -1.12 3.17 -13.40
C THR A 142 -1.40 3.94 -12.09
N GLU A 143 -0.44 4.03 -11.18
CA GLU A 143 -0.62 4.74 -9.90
C GLU A 143 -0.99 6.21 -10.11
N GLY A 144 -0.25 6.94 -10.95
CA GLY A 144 -0.49 8.36 -11.22
C GLY A 144 -1.91 8.61 -11.75
N ILE A 145 -2.36 7.79 -12.71
CA ILE A 145 -3.73 7.82 -13.24
C ILE A 145 -4.76 7.53 -12.15
N SER A 146 -4.53 6.50 -11.34
CA SER A 146 -5.45 6.12 -10.26
C SER A 146 -5.61 7.24 -9.24
N CYS A 147 -4.51 7.88 -8.83
CA CYS A 147 -4.53 9.03 -7.91
C CYS A 147 -5.19 10.26 -8.55
N TYR A 148 -4.98 10.50 -9.84
CA TYR A 148 -5.62 11.61 -10.55
C TYR A 148 -7.14 11.43 -10.62
N VAL A 149 -7.60 10.23 -10.99
CA VAL A 149 -9.04 9.90 -11.02
C VAL A 149 -9.65 10.06 -9.63
N ASP A 150 -9.01 9.56 -8.58
CA ASP A 150 -9.46 9.75 -7.18
C ASP A 150 -9.58 11.24 -6.83
N LYS A 151 -8.57 12.04 -7.17
CA LYS A 151 -8.59 13.50 -6.94
C LYS A 151 -9.75 14.19 -7.68
N CYS A 152 -9.99 13.82 -8.94
CA CYS A 152 -11.10 14.36 -9.72
C CYS A 152 -12.45 13.96 -9.12
N LEU A 153 -12.61 12.70 -8.71
CA LEU A 153 -13.88 12.17 -8.20
C LEU A 153 -14.24 12.74 -6.81
N LYS A 154 -13.26 13.03 -5.94
CA LYS A 154 -13.51 13.59 -4.61
C LYS A 154 -14.42 14.82 -4.63
N GLY A 155 -14.22 15.75 -5.57
CA GLY A 155 -15.06 16.95 -5.68
C GLY A 155 -16.51 16.68 -6.12
N PHE A 156 -16.80 15.50 -6.66
CA PHE A 156 -18.15 15.08 -7.03
C PHE A 156 -18.82 14.21 -5.96
N ILE A 157 -18.03 13.41 -5.24
CA ILE A 157 -18.52 12.47 -4.23
C ILE A 157 -19.32 13.20 -3.14
N GLU A 158 -18.88 14.37 -2.70
CA GLU A 158 -19.59 15.19 -1.70
C GLU A 158 -20.98 15.66 -2.15
N LYS A 159 -21.25 15.68 -3.47
CA LYS A 159 -22.53 16.10 -4.04
C LYS A 159 -23.51 14.95 -4.24
N VAL A 160 -23.08 13.71 -4.02
CA VAL A 160 -23.92 12.53 -4.20
C VAL A 160 -24.82 12.37 -2.97
N PRO A 161 -26.16 12.24 -3.13
CA PRO A 161 -27.08 12.11 -1.98
C PRO A 161 -26.79 10.92 -1.05
N ALA A 162 -26.14 9.88 -1.56
CA ALA A 162 -25.73 8.69 -0.81
C ALA A 162 -24.35 8.83 -0.15
N HIS A 163 -23.74 10.03 -0.17
CA HIS A 163 -22.47 10.27 0.50
C HIS A 163 -22.64 10.17 2.01
N LEU A 164 -22.01 9.15 2.60
CA LEU A 164 -21.98 8.98 4.04
C LEU A 164 -20.80 9.79 4.60
N HIS A 165 -21.11 10.79 5.42
CA HIS A 165 -20.09 11.54 6.14
C HIS A 165 -19.49 10.67 7.26
N ASP A 166 -18.18 10.77 7.46
CA ASP A 166 -17.53 10.15 8.62
C ASP A 166 -18.08 10.77 9.91
N THR A 167 -18.09 10.01 11.00
CA THR A 167 -18.66 10.41 12.30
C THR A 167 -17.92 11.60 12.92
N ILE A 168 -16.72 11.92 12.40
CA ILE A 168 -15.86 13.02 12.84
C ILE A 168 -15.93 14.28 11.94
N HIS A 169 -16.71 14.24 10.86
CA HIS A 169 -16.98 15.41 10.02
C HIS A 169 -18.23 16.14 10.54
N PHE A 170 -18.03 17.20 11.33
CA PHE A 170 -19.06 18.16 11.73
C PHE A 170 -19.27 19.25 10.68
#